data_AF-A0A0C6FL62-F1
#
_entry.id   AF-A0A0C6FL62-F1
#
_cell.length_a   1.000
_cell.length_b   1.000
_cell.length_c   1.000
_cell.angle_alpha   90.00
_cell.angle_beta   90.00
_cell.angle_gamma   90.00
#
_symmetry.space_group_name_H-M   'P 1'
#
loop_
_entity.id
_entity.type
_entity.pdbx_description
1 polymer ?
#
loop_
_entity_poly.entity_id
_entity_poly.type
_entity_poly.pdbx_seq_one_letter_code
_entity_poly.pdbx_strand_id
1 'polypeptide(L)'
;MTDTITTVDDLTARLSAARTAGDRDMERSLVDLGALWAMEADLDIEFSHDGINWDAPDEAEVSRADALAEKAMMDRALLLMDPAIEAEYRRELQGQHYQALRAERRRQPSLADD
;
A
#
# COMPACT_ATOMS: atom_id res chain seq x y z
N MET A 1 -16.47 -20.55 1.94
CA MET A 1 -16.16 -19.33 1.17
C MET A 1 -15.23 -18.52 2.05
N THR A 2 -13.96 -18.38 1.67
CA THR A 2 -13.06 -17.40 2.28
C THR A 2 -13.60 -16.02 1.92
N ASP A 3 -14.02 -15.28 2.94
CA ASP A 3 -14.55 -13.93 2.80
C ASP A 3 -13.38 -12.96 2.59
N THR A 4 -12.77 -13.00 1.41
CA THR A 4 -11.54 -12.26 1.07
C THR A 4 -11.84 -10.77 0.95
N ILE A 5 -11.08 -9.96 1.69
CA ILE A 5 -11.10 -8.50 1.61
C ILE A 5 -10.25 -8.08 0.41
N THR A 6 -10.84 -7.32 -0.51
CA THR A 6 -10.17 -6.90 -1.76
C THR A 6 -10.14 -5.39 -1.99
N THR A 7 -10.81 -4.61 -1.15
CA THR A 7 -10.87 -3.14 -1.27
C THR A 7 -10.66 -2.46 0.08
N VAL A 8 -10.13 -1.23 0.06
CA VAL A 8 -9.98 -0.40 1.27
C VAL A 8 -11.33 -0.13 1.93
N ASP A 9 -12.38 0.08 1.14
CA ASP A 9 -13.74 0.28 1.66
C ASP A 9 -14.26 -0.95 2.42
N ASP A 10 -14.03 -2.17 1.90
CA ASP A 10 -14.42 -3.40 2.61
C ASP A 10 -13.61 -3.58 3.89
N LEU A 11 -12.30 -3.32 3.85
CA LEU A 11 -11.44 -3.38 5.03
C LEU A 11 -11.93 -2.42 6.12
N THR A 12 -12.16 -1.16 5.78
CA THR A 12 -12.59 -0.13 6.74
C THR A 12 -14.00 -0.40 7.28
N ALA A 13 -14.92 -0.89 6.44
CA ALA A 13 -16.26 -1.30 6.86
C ALA A 13 -16.20 -2.47 7.86
N ARG A 14 -15.39 -3.51 7.56
CA ARG A 14 -15.21 -4.66 8.47
C ARG A 14 -14.51 -4.27 9.76
N LEU A 15 -13.56 -3.35 9.72
CA LEU A 15 -12.87 -2.84 10.91
C LEU A 15 -13.85 -2.11 11.83
N SER A 16 -14.70 -1.26 11.26
CA SER A 16 -15.78 -0.59 11.99
C SER A 16 -16.77 -1.60 12.60
N ALA A 17 -17.15 -2.63 11.84
CA ALA A 17 -18.01 -3.71 12.32
C ALA A 17 -17.39 -4.51 13.47
N ALA A 18 -16.11 -4.89 13.36
CA ALA A 18 -15.37 -5.61 14.40
C ALA A 18 -15.31 -4.82 15.70
N ARG A 19 -15.02 -3.52 15.63
CA ARG A 19 -15.04 -2.60 16.78
C ARG A 19 -16.41 -2.50 17.42
N THR A 20 -17.46 -2.38 16.61
CA THR A 20 -18.84 -2.33 17.10
C THR A 20 -19.24 -3.63 17.81
N ALA A 21 -18.78 -4.78 17.29
CA ALA A 21 -19.01 -6.08 17.88
C ALA A 21 -18.13 -6.37 19.11
N GLY A 22 -17.09 -5.57 19.35
CA GLY A 22 -16.09 -5.82 20.38
C GLY A 22 -15.15 -6.99 20.07
N ASP A 23 -15.06 -7.41 18.81
CA ASP A 23 -14.17 -8.48 18.37
C ASP A 23 -12.74 -7.94 18.21
N ARG A 24 -11.97 -8.06 19.30
CA ARG A 24 -10.60 -7.52 19.39
C ARG A 24 -9.60 -8.28 18.53
N ASP A 25 -9.83 -9.56 18.27
CA ASP A 25 -8.92 -10.37 17.46
C ASP A 25 -9.11 -10.05 15.98
N MET A 26 -10.35 -9.88 15.54
CA MET A 26 -10.66 -9.39 14.20
C MET A 26 -10.18 -7.95 14.02
N GLU A 27 -10.45 -7.05 14.98
CA GLU A 27 -9.97 -5.67 14.93
C GLU A 27 -8.45 -5.60 14.72
N ARG A 28 -7.69 -6.34 15.53
CA ARG A 28 -6.22 -6.40 15.41
C ARG A 28 -5.78 -6.91 14.04
N SER A 29 -6.37 -8.01 13.57
CA SER A 29 -6.02 -8.59 12.27
C SER A 29 -6.29 -7.64 11.09
N LEU A 30 -7.37 -6.85 11.17
CA LEU A 30 -7.73 -5.86 10.16
C LEU A 30 -6.84 -4.61 10.23
N VAL A 31 -6.40 -4.21 11.43
CA VAL A 31 -5.41 -3.13 11.60
C VAL A 31 -4.07 -3.54 10.98
N ASP A 32 -3.58 -4.76 11.27
CA ASP A 32 -2.34 -5.28 10.71
C ASP A 32 -2.42 -5.34 9.17
N LEU A 33 -3.55 -5.83 8.62
CA LEU A 33 -3.79 -5.85 7.17
C LEU A 33 -3.81 -4.43 6.58
N GLY A 34 -4.47 -3.49 7.24
CA GLY A 34 -4.51 -2.10 6.81
C GLY A 34 -3.13 -1.45 6.79
N ALA A 35 -2.28 -1.75 7.76
CA ALA A 35 -0.91 -1.26 7.83
C ALA A 35 -0.04 -1.85 6.70
N LEU A 36 -0.20 -3.15 6.40
CA LEU A 36 0.46 -3.80 5.26
C LEU A 36 0.07 -3.12 3.94
N TRP A 37 -1.22 -2.90 3.69
CA TRP A 37 -1.68 -2.23 2.47
C TRP A 37 -1.22 -0.77 2.39
N ALA A 38 -1.12 -0.07 3.51
CA ALA A 38 -0.56 1.29 3.54
C ALA A 38 0.94 1.30 3.17
N MET A 39 1.70 0.26 3.53
CA MET A 39 3.10 0.09 3.08
C MET A 39 3.21 -0.25 1.60
N GLU A 40 2.35 -1.12 1.09
CA GLU A 40 2.31 -1.43 -0.35
C GLU A 40 1.99 -0.17 -1.16
N ALA A 41 1.00 0.60 -0.73
CA ALA A 41 0.66 1.88 -1.36
C ALA A 41 1.82 2.89 -1.29
N ASP A 42 2.56 2.96 -0.19
CA ASP A 42 3.76 3.81 -0.08
C ASP A 42 4.85 3.42 -1.09
N LEU A 43 5.07 2.11 -1.28
CA LEU A 43 6.01 1.59 -2.29
C LEU A 43 5.49 1.85 -3.71
N ASP A 44 4.19 1.72 -3.96
CA ASP A 44 3.60 2.04 -5.26
C ASP A 44 3.72 3.52 -5.60
N ILE A 45 3.63 4.42 -4.61
CA ILE A 45 3.90 5.85 -4.82
C ILE A 45 5.38 6.09 -5.12
N GLU A 46 6.30 5.47 -4.38
CA GLU A 46 7.75 5.69 -4.55
C GLU A 46 8.23 5.19 -5.92
N PHE A 47 7.67 4.08 -6.39
CA PHE A 47 8.19 3.32 -7.54
C PHE A 47 7.20 3.26 -8.72
N SER A 48 6.13 4.07 -8.74
CA SER A 48 5.11 4.04 -9.81
C SER A 48 5.70 4.26 -11.20
N HIS A 49 6.74 5.08 -11.30
CA HIS A 49 7.40 5.46 -12.54
C HIS A 49 8.71 4.71 -12.78
N ASP A 50 9.05 3.74 -11.92
CA ASP A 50 10.23 2.91 -12.13
C ASP A 50 10.09 2.10 -13.42
N GLY A 51 11.11 2.14 -14.26
CA GLY A 51 11.13 1.45 -15.55
C GLY A 51 10.72 2.30 -16.75
N ILE A 52 10.18 3.51 -16.54
CA ILE A 52 9.89 4.44 -17.65
C ILE A 52 11.20 4.97 -18.23
N ASN A 53 11.37 4.82 -19.54
CA ASN A 53 12.45 5.47 -20.27
C ASN A 53 12.10 6.95 -20.52
N TRP A 54 12.68 7.85 -19.74
CA TRP A 54 12.39 9.28 -19.84
C TRP A 54 12.96 9.98 -21.08
N ASP A 55 13.92 9.37 -21.78
CA ASP A 55 14.43 9.90 -23.05
C ASP A 55 13.44 9.61 -24.21
N ALA A 56 12.58 8.60 -24.06
CA ALA A 56 11.55 8.23 -25.01
C ALA A 56 10.32 7.61 -24.32
N PRO A 57 9.54 8.40 -23.54
CA PRO A 57 8.46 7.87 -22.73
C PRO A 57 7.27 7.40 -23.57
N ASP A 58 6.72 6.23 -23.25
CA ASP A 58 5.41 5.81 -23.74
C ASP A 58 4.31 6.53 -22.93
N GLU A 59 3.51 7.37 -23.60
CA GLU A 59 2.42 8.12 -22.97
C GLU A 59 1.43 7.21 -22.23
N ALA A 60 1.18 6.00 -22.74
CA ALA A 60 0.28 5.05 -22.10
C ALA A 60 0.90 4.44 -20.82
N GLU A 61 2.21 4.30 -20.79
CA GLU A 61 2.95 3.82 -19.62
C GLU A 61 2.98 4.89 -18.52
N VAL A 62 3.30 6.13 -18.88
CA VAL A 62 3.26 7.28 -17.96
C VAL A 62 1.86 7.44 -17.36
N SER A 63 0.81 7.39 -18.17
CA SER A 63 -0.56 7.52 -17.68
C SER A 63 -0.97 6.39 -16.72
N ARG A 64 -0.49 5.16 -16.93
CA ARG A 64 -0.73 4.04 -15.99
C ARG A 64 0.03 4.24 -14.69
N ALA A 65 1.28 4.69 -14.75
CA ALA A 65 2.08 5.01 -13.58
C ALA A 65 1.44 6.12 -12.74
N ASP A 66 0.98 7.19 -13.38
CA ASP A 66 0.26 8.30 -12.72
C ASP A 66 -1.01 7.80 -12.03
N ALA A 67 -1.82 6.99 -12.73
CA ALA A 67 -3.04 6.43 -12.16
C ALA A 67 -2.77 5.49 -10.97
N LEU A 68 -1.69 4.70 -11.03
CA LEU A 68 -1.27 3.85 -9.91
C LEU A 68 -0.86 4.71 -8.71
N ALA A 69 -0.03 5.72 -8.92
CA ALA A 69 0.40 6.64 -7.87
C ALA A 69 -0.79 7.38 -7.24
N GLU A 70 -1.70 7.91 -8.06
CA GLU A 70 -2.90 8.61 -7.58
C GLU A 70 -3.78 7.69 -6.71
N LYS A 71 -4.07 6.47 -7.21
CA LYS A 71 -4.83 5.49 -6.45
C LYS A 71 -4.14 5.13 -5.14
N ALA A 72 -2.83 4.87 -5.17
CA ALA A 72 -2.07 4.51 -3.98
C ALA A 72 -2.04 5.65 -2.95
N MET A 73 -1.94 6.92 -3.40
CA MET A 73 -2.07 8.08 -2.51
C MET A 73 -3.43 8.14 -1.84
N MET A 74 -4.52 7.90 -2.59
CA MET A 74 -5.87 7.88 -2.05
C MET A 74 -6.07 6.74 -1.06
N ASP A 75 -5.69 5.51 -1.41
CA ASP A 75 -5.83 4.33 -0.55
C ASP A 75 -5.03 4.50 0.74
N ARG A 76 -3.78 4.96 0.64
CA ARG A 76 -2.94 5.24 1.82
C ARG A 76 -3.56 6.33 2.68
N ALA A 77 -4.06 7.41 2.09
CA ALA A 77 -4.72 8.47 2.85
C ALA A 77 -5.93 7.93 3.62
N LEU A 78 -6.79 7.13 2.98
CA LEU A 78 -7.97 6.53 3.61
C LEU A 78 -7.60 5.56 4.75
N LEU A 79 -6.62 4.68 4.53
CA LEU A 79 -6.14 3.73 5.54
C LEU A 79 -5.57 4.46 6.77
N LEU A 80 -4.78 5.51 6.55
CA LEU A 80 -4.13 6.28 7.61
C LEU A 80 -5.07 7.27 8.33
N MET A 81 -6.33 7.40 7.92
CA MET A 81 -7.35 8.09 8.72
C MET A 81 -7.64 7.33 10.03
N ASP A 82 -7.36 6.02 10.06
CA ASP A 82 -7.48 5.21 11.26
C ASP A 82 -6.20 5.29 12.11
N PRO A 83 -6.26 5.78 13.35
CA PRO A 83 -5.07 5.98 14.17
C PRO A 83 -4.37 4.67 14.58
N ALA A 84 -5.09 3.55 14.63
CA ALA A 84 -4.48 2.25 14.94
C ALA A 84 -3.68 1.74 13.74
N ILE A 85 -4.24 1.88 12.52
CA ILE A 85 -3.52 1.58 11.28
C ILE A 85 -2.31 2.50 11.15
N GLU A 86 -2.46 3.81 11.39
CA GLU A 86 -1.34 4.76 11.31
C GLU A 86 -0.20 4.39 12.27
N ALA A 87 -0.52 4.01 13.50
CA ALA A 87 0.49 3.62 14.49
C ALA A 87 1.26 2.36 14.05
N GLU A 88 0.56 1.33 13.58
CA GLU A 88 1.21 0.09 13.13
C GLU A 88 1.99 0.31 11.82
N TYR A 89 1.43 1.08 10.88
CA TYR A 89 2.14 1.49 9.66
C TYR A 89 3.48 2.19 9.98
N ARG A 90 3.49 3.16 10.90
CA ARG A 90 4.73 3.86 11.29
C ARG A 90 5.75 2.93 11.95
N ARG A 91 5.29 1.94 12.71
CA ARG A 91 6.16 0.94 13.33
C ARG A 91 6.77 0.03 12.27
N GLU A 92 5.96 -0.46 11.33
CA GLU A 92 6.40 -1.35 10.26
C GLU A 92 7.33 -0.65 9.27
N LEU A 93 7.12 0.64 8.97
CA LEU A 93 8.06 1.47 8.18
C LEU A 93 9.48 1.48 8.77
N GLN A 94 9.59 1.43 10.11
CA GLN A 94 10.87 1.37 10.82
C GLN A 94 11.40 -0.07 10.93
N GLY A 95 10.57 -1.06 10.60
CA GLY A 95 10.88 -2.47 10.65
C GLY A 95 11.87 -2.91 9.57
N GLN A 96 12.64 -3.95 9.87
CA GLN A 96 13.58 -4.55 8.91
C GLN A 96 12.87 -5.10 7.66
N HIS A 97 11.62 -5.54 7.80
CA HIS A 97 10.85 -6.11 6.70
C HIS A 97 10.55 -5.08 5.61
N TYR A 98 10.01 -3.90 5.98
CA TYR A 98 9.79 -2.81 5.03
C TYR A 98 11.08 -2.36 4.35
N GLN A 99 12.19 -2.24 5.11
CA GLN A 99 13.49 -1.89 4.53
C GLN A 99 13.96 -2.92 3.50
N ALA A 100 13.73 -4.22 3.74
CA ALA A 100 14.05 -5.28 2.80
C ALA A 100 13.18 -5.21 1.53
N LEU A 101 11.86 -4.99 1.67
CA LEU A 101 10.95 -4.81 0.53
C LEU A 101 11.35 -3.61 -0.34
N ARG A 102 11.61 -2.48 0.30
CA ARG A 102 12.06 -1.26 -0.38
C ARG A 102 13.40 -1.47 -1.10
N ALA A 103 14.34 -2.16 -0.45
CA ALA A 103 15.63 -2.50 -1.07
C ALA A 103 15.50 -3.50 -2.22
N GLU A 104 14.50 -4.38 -2.21
CA GLU A 104 14.20 -5.30 -3.31
C GLU A 104 13.65 -4.55 -4.52
N ARG A 105 12.67 -3.64 -4.35
CA ARG A 105 12.14 -2.83 -5.46
C ARG A 105 13.23 -1.98 -6.12
N ARG A 106 14.12 -1.37 -5.35
CA ARG A 106 15.29 -0.63 -5.89
C ARG A 106 16.29 -1.49 -6.68
N ARG A 107 16.33 -2.80 -6.42
CA ARG A 107 17.24 -3.74 -7.11
C ARG A 107 16.66 -4.25 -8.41
N GLN A 108 15.36 -4.09 -8.66
CA GLN A 108 14.79 -4.40 -9.96
C GLN A 108 15.41 -3.41 -10.96
N PRO A 109 16.19 -3.89 -11.94
CA PRO A 109 16.87 -2.99 -12.86
C PRO A 109 15.82 -2.19 -13.62
N SER A 110 16.02 -0.87 -13.64
CA SER A 110 15.45 -0.02 -14.69
C SER A 110 15.74 -0.71 -16.03
N LEU A 111 14.72 -0.95 -16.85
CA LEU A 111 14.88 -1.44 -18.22
C LEU A 111 15.59 -0.42 -19.14
N ALA A 112 16.26 0.60 -18.57
CA ALA A 112 16.96 1.65 -19.29
C ALA A 112 18.48 1.40 -19.50
N ASP A 113 19.03 0.23 -19.14
CA ASP A 113 20.46 -0.06 -19.31
C ASP A 113 20.74 -1.26 -20.27
N ASP A 114 20.04 -1.35 -21.41
CA ASP A 114 20.48 -2.16 -22.57
C ASP A 114 20.34 -1.39 -23.90
#